data_AF-A0AAE5XGS0-F1
#
_entry.id   AF-A0AAE5XGS0-F1
#
_cell.length_a   1.000
_cell.length_b   1.000
_cell.length_c   1.000
_cell.angle_alpha   90.00
_cell.angle_beta   90.00
_cell.angle_gamma   90.00
#
_symmetry.space_group_name_H-M   'P 1'
#
loop_
_entity.id
_entity.type
_entity.pdbx_description
1 polymer ?
#
loop_
_entity_poly.entity_id
_entity_poly.type
_entity_poly.pdbx_seq_one_letter_code
_entity_poly.pdbx_strand_id
1 'polypeptide(L)'
;MKQYSFEFRGQLSPGADQAKVQAGLASLFQAAPAELASIFNGEKIFRREGLNEFTAKSYQQQFARVGAVGAVREQTENTATPSVAANTTQHHNYAPGSPTASPQAAGMQPKTDDRSRCPKCQSQNIDATQCLDCGVILEKYRQMQERLQNPPPQPAPVQAEPFRLEEADREQKRAAKWLSWAGLILTIVFVSDSYLLKINFLYSAGIDLGYIPFFIGHLVLLRGCILYAESKGYSMLVGLLGLFSLAGLSVLMLLPDHRRDKSGVTGKHLATSGVCILVCVVWAVGFFNKLHDMSEIVNEGRQLIAGRHEYPAPELDSAAEIYEREQKEMRAYLEKSLKTIKDGSFRPSEITTLADVMFGALARYEAWRNYQRYRHVAEQQPLPTPLESDWTKQNQKLFATLLYKNIDREKQRRLYTEKQNWLVGVHPDQVGPFWDKFSRYLFDVLSAYMSAYQNELYRQPFNKDKNAPPPVTKLDLREISLPDYAKLRKEVTVDTVTYSATLGQLSHTPLTVAFYLEPYTKRFGKQGVLAKGVVISPDFPNKYLYGHFNLFSRYPSEQELKEQ
;
A
#
# COMPACT_ATOMS: atom_id res chain seq x y z
N MET A 1 -1.77 -16.90 -1.05
CA MET A 1 -2.80 -15.85 -0.92
C MET A 1 -3.81 -16.06 -2.04
N LYS A 2 -5.12 -15.98 -1.76
CA LYS A 2 -6.14 -16.08 -2.83
C LYS A 2 -6.02 -14.88 -3.75
N GLN A 3 -5.89 -15.11 -5.06
CA GLN A 3 -5.91 -14.07 -6.08
C GLN A 3 -7.34 -13.91 -6.61
N TYR A 4 -7.70 -12.69 -7.00
CA TYR A 4 -9.00 -12.34 -7.54
C TYR A 4 -8.83 -11.61 -8.86
N SER A 5 -9.84 -11.72 -9.72
CA SER A 5 -9.97 -10.95 -10.95
C SER A 5 -11.28 -10.18 -10.96
N PHE A 6 -11.26 -9.01 -11.59
CA PHE A 6 -12.45 -8.22 -11.89
C PHE A 6 -12.67 -8.20 -13.40
N GLU A 7 -13.92 -8.44 -13.82
CA GLU A 7 -14.30 -8.50 -15.23
C GLU A 7 -15.58 -7.69 -15.50
N PHE A 8 -15.55 -6.89 -16.56
CA PHE A 8 -16.69 -6.12 -17.06
C PHE A 8 -16.89 -6.34 -18.56
N ARG A 9 -18.12 -6.68 -18.95
CA ARG A 9 -18.52 -7.05 -20.32
C ARG A 9 -19.57 -6.09 -20.93
N GLY A 10 -19.60 -4.83 -20.51
CA GLY A 10 -20.60 -3.87 -21.00
C GLY A 10 -21.99 -4.02 -20.37
N GLN A 11 -22.14 -4.83 -19.33
CA GLN A 11 -23.43 -5.09 -18.67
C GLN A 11 -23.91 -3.88 -17.87
N LEU A 12 -25.17 -3.49 -18.03
CA LEU A 12 -25.78 -2.34 -17.36
C LEU A 12 -26.65 -2.80 -16.18
N SER A 13 -26.71 -1.98 -15.13
CA SER A 13 -27.68 -2.17 -14.05
C SER A 13 -29.11 -1.96 -14.58
N PRO A 14 -30.13 -2.62 -14.00
CA PRO A 14 -31.51 -2.44 -14.43
C PRO A 14 -31.94 -0.97 -14.45
N GLY A 15 -32.43 -0.50 -15.59
CA GLY A 15 -32.88 0.89 -15.78
C GLY A 15 -31.77 1.93 -16.01
N ALA A 16 -30.51 1.52 -16.14
CA ALA A 16 -29.41 2.45 -16.43
C ALA A 16 -29.33 2.81 -17.93
N ASP A 17 -29.07 4.08 -18.21
CA ASP A 17 -28.89 4.63 -19.56
C ASP A 17 -27.44 4.41 -20.02
N GLN A 18 -27.26 3.68 -21.14
CA GLN A 18 -25.93 3.32 -21.66
C GLN A 18 -25.02 4.54 -21.91
N ALA A 19 -25.55 5.64 -22.45
CA ALA A 19 -24.77 6.83 -22.74
C ALA A 19 -24.28 7.49 -21.45
N LYS A 20 -25.12 7.52 -20.40
CA LYS A 20 -24.73 8.02 -19.07
C LYS A 20 -23.70 7.11 -18.39
N VAL A 21 -23.86 5.79 -18.49
CA VAL A 21 -22.90 4.82 -17.93
C VAL A 21 -21.55 4.93 -18.63
N GLN A 22 -21.54 5.06 -19.96
CA GLN A 22 -20.31 5.21 -20.75
C GLN A 22 -19.58 6.51 -20.40
N ALA A 23 -20.30 7.62 -20.24
CA ALA A 23 -19.70 8.89 -19.79
C ALA A 23 -19.15 8.79 -18.35
N GLY A 24 -19.86 8.09 -17.45
CA GLY A 24 -19.42 7.83 -16.09
C GLY A 24 -18.13 6.99 -16.03
N LEU A 25 -18.05 5.93 -16.83
CA LEU A 25 -16.82 5.12 -16.94
C LEU A 25 -15.68 5.86 -17.62
N ALA A 26 -15.95 6.69 -18.64
CA ALA A 26 -14.93 7.53 -19.28
C ALA A 26 -14.28 8.48 -18.28
N SER A 27 -15.09 9.09 -17.41
CA SER A 27 -14.61 9.93 -16.31
C SER A 27 -13.80 9.14 -15.29
N LEU A 28 -14.28 7.94 -14.90
CA LEU A 28 -13.59 7.08 -13.93
C LEU A 28 -12.19 6.65 -14.41
N PHE A 29 -12.03 6.37 -15.70
CA PHE A 29 -10.78 5.91 -16.30
C PHE A 29 -9.94 6.99 -16.97
N GLN A 30 -10.41 8.24 -16.98
CA GLN A 30 -9.81 9.34 -17.73
C GLN A 30 -9.54 8.95 -19.20
N ALA A 31 -10.47 8.20 -19.79
CA ALA A 31 -10.39 7.68 -21.15
C ALA A 31 -11.37 8.41 -22.06
N ALA A 32 -11.10 8.43 -23.37
CA ALA A 32 -12.05 9.00 -24.31
C ALA A 32 -13.28 8.07 -24.43
N PRO A 33 -14.53 8.59 -24.46
CA PRO A 33 -15.73 7.75 -24.57
C PRO A 33 -15.71 6.79 -25.77
N ALA A 34 -15.05 7.19 -26.86
CA ALA A 34 -14.87 6.37 -28.07
C ALA A 34 -14.04 5.10 -27.82
N GLU A 35 -13.08 5.11 -26.90
CA GLU A 35 -12.25 3.95 -26.56
C GLU A 35 -13.06 2.89 -25.80
N LEU A 36 -14.05 3.33 -25.02
CA LEU A 36 -14.93 2.46 -24.23
C LEU A 36 -16.08 1.86 -25.06
N ALA A 37 -16.40 2.40 -26.24
CA ALA A 37 -17.50 1.92 -27.08
C ALA A 37 -17.36 0.43 -27.43
N SER A 38 -16.13 -0.02 -27.72
CA SER A 38 -15.82 -1.42 -28.02
C SER A 38 -16.14 -2.39 -26.88
N ILE A 39 -16.22 -1.92 -25.63
CA ILE A 39 -16.56 -2.74 -24.46
C ILE A 39 -18.08 -2.92 -24.34
N PHE A 40 -18.86 -1.86 -24.62
CA PHE A 40 -20.33 -1.91 -24.58
C PHE A 40 -20.92 -2.67 -25.77
N ASN A 41 -20.23 -2.66 -26.91
CA ASN A 41 -20.62 -3.45 -28.08
C ASN A 41 -20.22 -4.93 -27.98
N GLY A 42 -19.56 -5.33 -26.88
CA GLY A 42 -19.14 -6.71 -26.63
C GLY A 42 -17.89 -7.18 -27.38
N GLU A 43 -17.22 -6.30 -28.12
CA GLU A 43 -15.98 -6.63 -28.86
C GLU A 43 -14.77 -6.79 -27.92
N LYS A 44 -14.77 -6.09 -26.79
CA LYS A 44 -13.71 -6.15 -25.78
C LYS A 44 -14.27 -6.37 -24.38
N ILE A 45 -13.47 -7.01 -23.54
CA ILE A 45 -13.77 -7.22 -22.11
C ILE A 45 -12.74 -6.44 -21.32
N PHE A 46 -13.19 -5.65 -20.34
CA PHE A 46 -12.30 -5.07 -19.36
C PHE A 46 -12.01 -6.11 -18.29
N ARG A 47 -10.77 -6.58 -18.20
CA ARG A 47 -10.34 -7.52 -17.16
C ARG A 47 -9.09 -7.03 -16.44
N ARG A 48 -9.08 -7.14 -15.11
CA ARG A 48 -7.92 -6.95 -14.24
C ARG A 48 -7.72 -8.20 -13.38
N GLU A 49 -6.54 -8.81 -13.47
CA GLU A 49 -6.16 -10.04 -12.77
C GLU A 49 -5.10 -9.77 -11.69
N GLY A 50 -4.85 -10.74 -10.81
CA GLY A 50 -3.84 -10.62 -9.75
C GLY A 50 -4.22 -9.62 -8.64
N LEU A 51 -5.51 -9.34 -8.47
CA LEU A 51 -6.01 -8.45 -7.43
C LEU A 51 -6.16 -9.20 -6.11
N ASN A 52 -6.03 -8.50 -4.98
CA ASN A 52 -6.56 -9.01 -3.72
C ASN A 52 -8.09 -8.78 -3.67
N GLU A 53 -8.78 -9.44 -2.74
CA GLU A 53 -10.24 -9.39 -2.61
C GLU A 53 -10.78 -7.96 -2.45
N PHE A 54 -10.11 -7.15 -1.62
CA PHE A 54 -10.51 -5.77 -1.34
C PHE A 54 -10.45 -4.90 -2.59
N THR A 55 -9.35 -4.98 -3.34
CA THR A 55 -9.18 -4.25 -4.59
C THR A 55 -10.19 -4.70 -5.65
N ALA A 56 -10.46 -6.01 -5.77
CA ALA A 56 -11.46 -6.52 -6.71
C ALA A 56 -12.88 -6.04 -6.39
N LYS A 57 -13.28 -6.07 -5.10
CA LYS A 57 -14.56 -5.50 -4.64
C LYS A 57 -14.63 -3.99 -4.84
N SER A 58 -13.51 -3.26 -4.71
CA SER A 58 -13.45 -1.82 -5.00
C SER A 58 -13.77 -1.52 -6.47
N TYR A 59 -13.21 -2.28 -7.41
CA TYR A 59 -13.57 -2.15 -8.83
C TYR A 59 -15.06 -2.42 -9.06
N GLN A 60 -15.62 -3.47 -8.46
CA GLN A 60 -17.04 -3.77 -8.56
C GLN A 60 -17.93 -2.62 -8.06
N GLN A 61 -17.60 -2.03 -6.92
CA GLN A 61 -18.35 -0.89 -6.38
C GLN A 61 -18.24 0.36 -7.26
N GLN A 62 -17.06 0.63 -7.83
CA GLN A 62 -16.87 1.78 -8.72
C GLN A 62 -17.70 1.67 -10.01
N PHE A 63 -17.76 0.48 -10.61
CA PHE A 63 -18.61 0.23 -11.77
C PHE A 63 -20.10 0.31 -11.41
N ALA A 64 -20.50 -0.27 -10.27
CA ALA A 64 -21.89 -0.23 -9.81
C ALA A 64 -22.39 1.22 -9.61
N ARG A 65 -21.55 2.12 -9.10
CA ARG A 65 -21.89 3.54 -8.89
C ARG A 65 -22.27 4.29 -10.17
N VAL A 66 -21.71 3.89 -11.31
CA VAL A 66 -22.01 4.50 -12.61
C VAL A 66 -23.06 3.70 -13.39
N GLY A 67 -23.71 2.70 -12.78
CA GLY A 67 -24.74 1.89 -13.40
C GLY A 67 -24.21 0.73 -14.24
N ALA A 68 -22.97 0.29 -14.02
CA ALA A 68 -22.34 -0.84 -14.71
C ALA A 68 -22.22 -2.06 -13.78
N VAL A 69 -22.43 -3.27 -14.32
CA VAL A 69 -22.36 -4.54 -13.58
C VAL A 69 -21.06 -5.26 -13.91
N GLY A 70 -20.17 -5.36 -12.93
CA GLY A 70 -18.92 -6.13 -13.03
C GLY A 70 -18.90 -7.33 -12.09
N ALA A 71 -18.16 -8.37 -12.48
CA ALA A 71 -18.04 -9.63 -11.75
C ALA A 71 -16.65 -9.77 -11.12
N VAL A 72 -16.61 -10.20 -9.86
CA VAL A 72 -15.37 -10.60 -9.16
C VAL A 72 -15.28 -12.12 -9.16
N ARG A 73 -14.13 -12.68 -9.53
CA ARG A 73 -13.87 -14.12 -9.52
C ARG A 73 -12.60 -14.43 -8.73
N GLU A 74 -12.66 -15.43 -7.86
CA GLU A 74 -11.47 -16.03 -7.25
C GLU A 74 -10.68 -16.81 -8.31
N GLN A 75 -9.39 -16.53 -8.43
CA GLN A 75 -8.48 -17.25 -9.32
C GLN A 75 -7.92 -18.44 -8.53
N THR A 76 -8.41 -19.63 -8.80
CA THR A 76 -7.79 -20.88 -8.33
C THR A 76 -6.53 -21.14 -9.16
N GLU A 77 -5.40 -21.31 -8.48
CA GLU A 77 -4.16 -21.75 -9.12
C GLU A 77 -4.39 -23.13 -9.77
N ASN A 78 -4.32 -23.16 -11.10
CA ASN A 78 -4.35 -24.29 -12.05
C ASN A 78 -5.60 -24.42 -12.92
N THR A 79 -5.60 -23.74 -14.06
CA THR A 79 -5.93 -24.40 -15.35
C THR A 79 -5.06 -23.78 -16.45
N ALA A 80 -3.95 -24.44 -16.76
CA ALA A 80 -3.30 -24.29 -18.05
C ALA A 80 -4.17 -24.98 -19.11
N THR A 81 -4.58 -24.25 -20.16
CA THR A 81 -4.98 -24.82 -21.45
C THR A 81 -4.62 -23.79 -22.53
N PRO A 82 -4.14 -24.24 -23.70
CA PRO A 82 -3.15 -23.54 -24.50
C PRO A 82 -3.78 -22.43 -25.35
N SER A 83 -3.17 -21.25 -25.30
CA SER A 83 -3.42 -20.19 -26.27
C SER A 83 -2.81 -20.62 -27.61
N VAL A 84 -3.69 -20.95 -28.55
CA VAL A 84 -3.33 -21.07 -29.97
C VAL A 84 -2.82 -19.71 -30.43
N ALA A 85 -1.58 -19.72 -30.90
CA ALA A 85 -0.84 -18.58 -31.36
C ALA A 85 -1.58 -17.84 -32.50
N ALA A 86 -1.75 -16.53 -32.32
CA ALA A 86 -1.85 -15.58 -33.41
C ALA A 86 -0.81 -14.49 -33.16
N ASN A 87 0.40 -14.73 -33.66
CA ASN A 87 1.42 -13.71 -33.81
C ASN A 87 0.91 -12.65 -34.80
N THR A 88 1.00 -11.38 -34.45
CA THR A 88 1.04 -10.28 -35.42
C THR A 88 2.17 -9.36 -35.03
N THR A 89 3.38 -9.72 -35.45
CA THR A 89 4.48 -8.78 -35.60
C THR A 89 4.34 -8.20 -37.00
N GLN A 90 4.03 -6.90 -37.08
CA GLN A 90 4.09 -6.13 -38.31
C GLN A 90 5.56 -6.03 -38.74
N HIS A 91 5.93 -6.74 -39.80
CA HIS A 91 7.16 -6.52 -40.55
C HIS A 91 6.82 -5.88 -41.90
N HIS A 92 7.55 -4.81 -42.19
CA HIS A 92 7.54 -4.09 -43.45
C HIS A 92 7.70 -5.01 -44.66
N ASN A 93 6.86 -4.76 -45.66
CA ASN A 93 6.96 -5.26 -47.02
C ASN A 93 8.32 -4.93 -47.64
N TYR A 94 8.97 -5.94 -48.21
CA TYR A 94 9.63 -5.82 -49.50
C TYR A 94 9.62 -7.18 -50.19
N ALA A 95 8.93 -7.25 -51.34
CA ALA A 95 8.96 -8.39 -52.24
C ALA A 95 10.29 -8.43 -53.00
N PRO A 96 10.75 -9.64 -53.39
CA PRO A 96 11.31 -9.79 -54.72
C PRO A 96 10.58 -10.87 -55.51
N GLY A 97 10.21 -10.52 -56.74
CA GLY A 97 9.57 -11.39 -57.71
C GLY A 97 10.46 -12.53 -58.18
N SER A 98 9.79 -13.58 -58.66
CA SER A 98 10.33 -14.71 -59.39
C SER A 98 11.09 -14.28 -60.65
N PRO A 99 12.15 -15.01 -61.06
CA PRO A 99 12.62 -14.98 -62.43
C PRO A 99 12.04 -16.14 -63.25
N THR A 100 11.76 -15.78 -64.51
CA THR A 100 11.21 -16.55 -65.61
C THR A 100 12.25 -17.48 -66.27
N ALA A 101 11.73 -18.59 -66.80
CA ALA A 101 12.17 -19.55 -67.82
C ALA A 101 13.58 -19.50 -68.48
N SER A 102 14.06 -20.72 -68.78
CA SER A 102 15.20 -21.13 -69.62
C SER A 102 15.20 -20.62 -71.06
N PRO A 103 16.34 -20.77 -71.78
CA PRO A 103 16.45 -21.90 -72.73
C PRO A 103 17.82 -22.63 -72.78
N GLN A 104 17.74 -23.92 -73.16
CA GLN A 104 18.62 -24.82 -73.96
C GLN A 104 19.97 -24.30 -74.50
N ALA A 105 20.99 -25.08 -74.86
CA ALA A 105 21.44 -26.47 -74.65
C ALA A 105 22.85 -26.60 -75.31
N ALA A 106 23.54 -27.71 -74.98
CA ALA A 106 24.65 -28.36 -75.71
C ALA A 106 26.11 -27.99 -75.38
N GLY A 107 26.90 -29.02 -75.00
CA GLY A 107 28.36 -28.98 -74.97
C GLY A 107 29.07 -29.99 -74.04
N MET A 108 28.96 -31.29 -74.35
CA MET A 108 30.02 -32.32 -74.31
C MET A 108 31.13 -32.26 -73.22
N GLN A 109 31.13 -33.21 -72.27
CA GLN A 109 32.16 -34.27 -72.09
C GLN A 109 32.08 -34.91 -70.68
N PRO A 110 32.16 -36.25 -70.56
CA PRO A 110 32.04 -36.95 -69.29
C PRO A 110 33.40 -37.04 -68.58
N LYS A 111 33.53 -36.36 -67.43
CA LYS A 111 34.55 -36.70 -66.43
C LYS A 111 33.99 -37.83 -65.57
N THR A 112 34.68 -38.96 -65.59
CA THR A 112 34.45 -40.12 -64.72
C THR A 112 34.41 -39.67 -63.26
N ASP A 113 33.21 -39.67 -62.69
CA ASP A 113 32.97 -39.22 -61.31
C ASP A 113 32.75 -40.44 -60.42
N ASP A 114 33.60 -40.61 -59.42
CA ASP A 114 33.49 -41.59 -58.34
C ASP A 114 32.37 -41.17 -57.35
N ARG A 115 31.22 -40.74 -57.90
CA ARG A 115 30.05 -40.22 -57.18
C ARG A 115 28.91 -41.22 -57.05
N SER A 116 29.06 -42.41 -57.64
CA SER A 116 28.04 -43.47 -57.57
C SER A 116 28.11 -44.32 -56.29
N ARG A 117 28.93 -43.95 -55.29
CA ARG A 117 29.05 -44.68 -54.02
C ARG A 117 29.00 -43.75 -52.81
N CYS A 118 28.30 -44.21 -51.77
CA CYS A 118 28.16 -43.47 -50.52
C CYS A 118 29.51 -43.45 -49.78
N PRO A 119 30.07 -42.30 -49.41
CA PRO A 119 31.39 -42.21 -48.77
C PRO A 119 31.41 -42.78 -47.34
N LYS A 120 30.23 -43.06 -46.75
CA LYS A 120 30.12 -43.66 -45.41
C LYS A 120 30.07 -45.19 -45.44
N CYS A 121 29.28 -45.78 -46.34
CA CYS A 121 29.03 -47.23 -46.37
C CYS A 121 29.33 -47.91 -47.71
N GLN A 122 29.80 -47.14 -48.71
CA GLN A 122 30.13 -47.59 -50.07
C GLN A 122 28.98 -48.19 -50.90
N SER A 123 27.75 -48.08 -50.41
CA SER A 123 26.56 -48.50 -51.16
C SER A 123 26.41 -47.70 -52.45
N GLN A 124 25.95 -48.37 -53.51
CA GLN A 124 25.58 -47.78 -54.79
C GLN A 124 24.12 -47.30 -54.83
N ASN A 125 23.36 -47.58 -53.77
CA ASN A 125 21.94 -47.27 -53.66
C ASN A 125 21.75 -45.87 -53.06
N ILE A 126 21.85 -44.87 -53.93
CA ILE A 126 21.89 -43.44 -53.58
C ILE A 126 20.79 -42.70 -54.32
N ASP A 127 20.00 -41.94 -53.58
CA ASP A 127 19.13 -40.89 -54.12
C ASP A 127 19.92 -39.57 -54.17
N ALA A 128 19.49 -38.61 -55.00
CA ALA A 128 20.21 -37.38 -55.34
C ALA A 128 20.72 -36.57 -54.11
N THR A 129 20.14 -36.77 -52.93
CA THR A 129 20.54 -36.07 -51.70
C THR A 129 20.89 -36.99 -50.51
N GLN A 130 20.56 -38.29 -50.55
CA GLN A 130 20.79 -39.21 -49.43
C GLN A 130 21.11 -40.65 -49.87
N CYS A 131 21.90 -41.37 -49.07
CA CYS A 131 22.09 -42.81 -49.26
C CYS A 131 20.92 -43.58 -48.65
N LEU A 132 20.26 -44.42 -49.45
CA LEU A 132 19.07 -45.16 -49.04
C LEU A 132 19.38 -46.30 -48.06
N ASP A 133 20.60 -46.84 -48.09
CA ASP A 133 20.99 -47.97 -47.24
C ASP A 133 21.48 -47.56 -45.84
N CYS A 134 22.10 -46.38 -45.70
CA CYS A 134 22.62 -45.91 -44.40
C CYS A 134 22.01 -44.59 -43.91
N GLY A 135 21.09 -43.99 -44.67
CA GLY A 135 20.34 -42.80 -44.32
C GLY A 135 21.16 -41.51 -44.22
N VAL A 136 22.41 -41.50 -44.70
CA VAL A 136 23.26 -40.31 -44.60
C VAL A 136 22.97 -39.32 -45.73
N ILE A 137 22.80 -38.06 -45.37
CA ILE A 137 22.73 -36.94 -46.33
C ILE A 137 24.14 -36.68 -46.83
N LEU A 138 24.38 -36.94 -48.11
CA LEU A 138 25.73 -37.01 -48.69
C LEU A 138 26.48 -35.68 -48.62
N GLU A 139 25.78 -34.58 -48.89
CA GLU A 139 26.33 -33.22 -48.84
C GLU A 139 26.86 -32.88 -47.45
N LYS A 140 26.04 -33.14 -46.43
CA LYS A 140 26.34 -32.80 -45.04
C LYS A 140 27.47 -33.68 -44.49
N TYR A 141 27.54 -34.94 -44.96
CA TYR A 141 28.61 -35.87 -44.57
C TYR A 141 29.96 -35.47 -45.17
N ARG A 142 29.99 -35.01 -46.43
CA ARG A 142 31.21 -34.48 -47.05
C ARG A 142 31.71 -33.21 -46.38
N GLN A 143 30.82 -32.27 -46.06
CA GLN A 143 31.19 -31.06 -45.29
C GLN A 143 31.75 -31.38 -43.91
N MET A 144 31.23 -32.42 -43.26
CA MET A 144 31.76 -32.92 -41.99
C MET A 144 33.16 -33.55 -42.17
N GLN A 145 33.36 -34.36 -43.22
CA GLN A 145 34.69 -34.93 -43.55
C GLN A 145 35.71 -33.84 -43.88
N GLU A 146 35.32 -32.81 -44.62
CA GLU A 146 36.17 -31.65 -44.91
C GLU A 146 36.52 -30.87 -43.65
N ARG A 147 35.59 -30.68 -42.70
CA ARG A 147 35.90 -30.08 -41.39
C ARG A 147 36.84 -30.93 -40.53
N LEU A 148 36.81 -32.26 -40.68
CA LEU A 148 37.71 -33.16 -39.95
C LEU A 148 39.11 -33.20 -40.60
N GLN A 149 39.19 -33.09 -41.93
CA GLN A 149 40.46 -33.06 -42.66
C GLN A 149 41.12 -31.67 -42.64
N ASN A 150 40.31 -30.61 -42.66
CA ASN A 150 40.70 -29.22 -42.51
C ASN A 150 40.02 -28.63 -41.26
N PRO A 151 40.49 -28.98 -40.06
CA PRO A 151 40.00 -28.32 -38.85
C PRO A 151 40.23 -26.82 -39.02
N PRO A 152 39.21 -25.95 -38.81
CA PRO A 152 39.44 -24.52 -38.81
C PRO A 152 40.55 -24.20 -37.81
N PRO A 153 41.45 -23.25 -38.11
CA PRO A 153 42.51 -22.89 -37.17
C PRO A 153 41.86 -22.64 -35.80
N GLN A 154 42.31 -23.39 -34.79
CA GLN A 154 41.92 -23.11 -33.42
C GLN A 154 42.15 -21.61 -33.19
N PRO A 155 41.16 -20.84 -32.71
CA PRO A 155 41.44 -19.46 -32.35
C PRO A 155 42.58 -19.51 -31.34
N ALA A 156 43.73 -18.99 -31.74
CA ALA A 156 44.88 -18.84 -30.87
C ALA A 156 44.40 -18.15 -29.58
N PRO A 157 44.94 -18.52 -28.40
CA PRO A 157 44.64 -17.78 -27.19
C PRO A 157 44.94 -16.31 -27.50
N VAL A 158 43.91 -15.48 -27.37
CA VAL A 158 43.94 -14.05 -27.68
C VAL A 158 45.00 -13.44 -26.76
N GLN A 159 46.24 -13.35 -27.23
CA GLN A 159 47.22 -12.48 -26.62
C GLN A 159 46.64 -11.07 -26.74
N ALA A 160 46.31 -10.47 -25.61
CA ALA A 160 45.69 -9.16 -25.57
C ALA A 160 46.60 -8.15 -26.29
N GLU A 161 46.20 -7.72 -27.49
CA GLU A 161 46.89 -6.64 -28.18
C GLU A 161 46.98 -5.41 -27.26
N PRO A 162 48.12 -4.69 -27.21
CA PRO A 162 48.34 -3.57 -26.29
C PRO A 162 47.22 -2.52 -26.29
N PHE A 163 46.57 -2.34 -27.43
CA PHE A 163 45.45 -1.42 -27.63
C PHE A 163 44.20 -1.76 -26.80
N ARG A 164 43.82 -3.06 -26.69
CA ARG A 164 42.64 -3.47 -25.90
C ARG A 164 42.85 -3.34 -24.39
N LEU A 165 44.09 -3.45 -23.93
CA LEU A 165 44.45 -3.24 -22.52
C LEU A 165 44.37 -1.76 -22.15
N GLU A 166 44.82 -0.86 -23.04
CA GLU A 166 44.74 0.58 -22.82
C GLU A 166 43.27 1.09 -22.76
N GLU A 167 42.41 0.53 -23.60
CA GLU A 167 40.97 0.81 -23.57
C GLU A 167 40.31 0.30 -22.28
N ALA A 168 40.65 -0.92 -21.85
CA ALA A 168 40.18 -1.49 -20.59
C ALA A 168 40.62 -0.65 -19.38
N ASP A 169 41.85 -0.16 -19.35
CA ASP A 169 42.36 0.72 -18.30
C ASP A 169 41.62 2.07 -18.26
N ARG A 170 41.23 2.60 -19.43
CA ARG A 170 40.43 3.83 -19.53
C ARG A 170 39.01 3.62 -19.02
N GLU A 171 38.37 2.51 -19.36
CA GLU A 171 37.06 2.11 -18.84
C GLU A 171 37.11 1.87 -17.32
N GLN A 172 38.15 1.20 -16.82
CA GLN A 172 38.36 0.96 -15.40
C GLN A 172 38.49 2.28 -14.63
N LYS A 173 39.24 3.27 -15.15
CA LYS A 173 39.32 4.62 -14.57
C LYS A 173 37.97 5.35 -14.57
N ARG A 174 37.17 5.20 -15.62
CA ARG A 174 35.80 5.76 -15.67
C ARG A 174 34.89 5.10 -14.64
N ALA A 175 34.90 3.76 -14.56
CA ALA A 175 34.14 3.00 -13.58
C ALA A 175 34.51 3.42 -12.15
N ALA A 176 35.81 3.55 -11.85
CA ALA A 176 36.29 4.00 -10.55
C ALA A 176 35.77 5.41 -10.18
N LYS A 177 35.73 6.34 -11.14
CA LYS A 177 35.11 7.65 -10.93
C LYS A 177 33.62 7.51 -10.59
N TRP A 178 32.85 6.80 -11.41
CA TRP A 178 31.41 6.60 -11.17
C TRP A 178 31.12 5.95 -9.81
N LEU A 179 31.87 4.90 -9.44
CA LEU A 179 31.74 4.25 -8.14
C LEU A 179 32.14 5.18 -6.99
N SER A 180 33.17 6.02 -7.17
CA SER A 180 33.56 7.02 -6.18
C SER A 180 32.48 8.09 -5.98
N TRP A 181 31.88 8.59 -7.07
CA TRP A 181 30.74 9.49 -7.02
C TRP A 181 29.52 8.85 -6.35
N ALA A 182 29.20 7.60 -6.70
CA ALA A 182 28.12 6.85 -6.08
C ALA A 182 28.34 6.68 -4.57
N GLY A 183 29.55 6.30 -4.17
CA GLY A 183 29.94 6.19 -2.77
C GLY A 183 29.79 7.52 -2.03
N LEU A 184 30.30 8.61 -2.58
CA LEU A 184 30.18 9.95 -2.00
C LEU A 184 28.72 10.38 -1.85
N ILE A 185 27.89 10.21 -2.89
CA ILE A 185 26.46 10.54 -2.83
C ILE A 185 25.77 9.70 -1.76
N LEU A 186 25.95 8.38 -1.75
CA LEU A 186 25.32 7.49 -0.78
C LEU A 186 25.79 7.78 0.65
N THR A 187 27.07 8.10 0.86
CA THR A 187 27.58 8.51 2.17
C THR A 187 26.99 9.83 2.61
N ILE A 188 26.95 10.86 1.74
CA ILE A 188 26.30 12.13 2.06
C ILE A 188 24.84 11.89 2.40
N VAL A 189 24.12 11.11 1.60
CA VAL A 189 22.71 10.79 1.82
C VAL A 189 22.53 10.02 3.13
N PHE A 190 23.39 9.05 3.46
CA PHE A 190 23.29 8.27 4.69
C PHE A 190 23.61 9.10 5.94
N VAL A 191 24.68 9.89 5.89
CA VAL A 191 25.06 10.80 6.98
C VAL A 191 24.00 11.88 7.15
N SER A 192 23.52 12.44 6.04
CA SER A 192 22.44 13.42 6.04
C SER A 192 21.14 12.82 6.54
N ASP A 193 20.74 11.63 6.12
CA ASP A 193 19.54 10.96 6.64
C ASP A 193 19.70 10.72 8.14
N SER A 194 20.81 10.13 8.58
CA SER A 194 21.06 9.87 10.00
C SER A 194 21.16 11.14 10.86
N TYR A 195 21.65 12.25 10.31
CA TYR A 195 21.86 13.51 11.04
C TYR A 195 20.65 14.45 10.94
N LEU A 196 20.08 14.62 9.75
CA LEU A 196 18.90 15.45 9.49
C LEU A 196 17.63 14.85 10.09
N LEU A 197 17.51 13.51 10.18
CA LEU A 197 16.45 12.89 10.99
C LEU A 197 16.58 13.25 12.47
N LYS A 198 17.81 13.39 13.00
CA LYS A 198 18.01 13.80 14.40
C LYS A 198 17.71 15.28 14.64
N ILE A 199 18.12 16.17 13.72
CA ILE A 199 17.94 17.61 13.91
C ILE A 199 16.61 18.17 13.38
N ASN A 200 15.78 17.33 12.75
CA ASN A 200 14.46 17.73 12.19
C ASN A 200 14.51 18.94 11.21
N PHE A 201 15.68 19.30 10.68
CA PHE A 201 15.91 20.55 9.96
C PHE A 201 15.12 20.65 8.66
N LEU A 202 15.35 19.73 7.72
CA LEU A 202 14.63 19.67 6.44
C LEU A 202 13.12 19.45 6.63
N TYR A 203 12.78 18.77 7.72
CA TYR A 203 11.41 18.48 8.04
C TYR A 203 10.63 19.69 8.53
N SER A 204 11.27 20.62 9.26
CA SER A 204 10.64 21.91 9.60
C SER A 204 10.21 22.73 8.38
N ALA A 205 10.83 22.47 7.22
CA ALA A 205 10.46 23.04 5.93
C ALA A 205 9.39 22.23 5.17
N GLY A 206 8.86 21.15 5.75
CA GLY A 206 7.87 20.26 5.13
C GLY A 206 8.44 19.34 4.03
N ILE A 207 9.77 19.21 3.95
CA ILE A 207 10.43 18.44 2.89
C ILE A 207 10.81 17.06 3.46
N ASP A 208 10.05 16.03 3.07
CA ASP A 208 10.49 14.63 3.20
C ASP A 208 11.19 14.25 1.88
N LEU A 209 12.53 14.26 1.86
CA LEU A 209 13.30 13.79 0.70
C LEU A 209 13.07 12.30 0.42
N GLY A 210 12.49 11.56 1.37
CA GLY A 210 12.08 10.18 1.22
C GLY A 210 13.24 9.27 0.82
N TYR A 211 13.03 8.50 -0.25
CA TYR A 211 14.04 7.59 -0.79
C TYR A 211 14.67 8.13 -2.08
N ILE A 212 14.30 9.34 -2.54
CA ILE A 212 14.73 9.89 -3.83
C ILE A 212 16.26 10.03 -3.92
N PRO A 213 16.97 10.59 -2.93
CA PRO A 213 18.43 10.69 -3.00
C PRO A 213 19.13 9.33 -3.02
N PHE A 214 18.55 8.33 -2.34
CA PHE A 214 19.05 6.95 -2.40
C PHE A 214 18.88 6.36 -3.81
N PHE A 215 17.73 6.59 -4.46
CA PHE A 215 17.53 6.19 -5.86
C PHE A 215 18.54 6.83 -6.79
N ILE A 216 18.82 8.13 -6.65
CA ILE A 216 19.84 8.82 -7.45
C ILE A 216 21.22 8.18 -7.22
N GLY A 217 21.63 8.02 -5.96
CA GLY A 217 22.90 7.37 -5.62
C GLY A 217 23.01 5.94 -6.19
N HIS A 218 21.91 5.20 -6.18
CA HIS A 218 21.84 3.84 -6.71
C HIS A 218 21.89 3.78 -8.24
N LEU A 219 21.31 4.75 -8.94
CA LEU A 219 21.44 4.86 -10.41
C LEU A 219 22.89 5.17 -10.83
N VAL A 220 23.58 6.04 -10.08
CA VAL A 220 25.01 6.33 -10.28
C VAL A 220 25.85 5.08 -9.99
N LEU A 221 25.52 4.33 -8.92
CA LEU A 221 26.16 3.06 -8.58
C LEU A 221 25.98 2.02 -9.70
N LEU A 222 24.75 1.85 -10.19
CA LEU A 222 24.42 0.93 -11.28
C LEU A 222 25.23 1.24 -12.54
N ARG A 223 25.35 2.52 -12.90
CA ARG A 223 26.19 2.93 -14.04
C ARG A 223 27.66 2.60 -13.80
N GLY A 224 28.17 2.80 -12.59
CA GLY A 224 29.52 2.39 -12.19
C GLY A 224 29.75 0.88 -12.30
N CYS A 225 28.79 0.07 -11.86
CA CYS A 225 28.84 -1.39 -11.96
C CYS A 225 28.86 -1.89 -13.41
N ILE A 226 28.08 -1.26 -14.31
CA ILE A 226 28.08 -1.59 -15.75
C ILE A 226 29.46 -1.34 -16.36
N LEU A 227 30.01 -0.14 -16.15
CA LEU A 227 31.34 0.20 -16.67
C LEU A 227 32.44 -0.69 -16.07
N TYR A 228 32.28 -1.08 -14.79
CA TYR A 228 33.22 -1.97 -14.12
C TYR A 228 33.19 -3.39 -14.72
N ALA A 229 32.01 -3.93 -15.00
CA ALA A 229 31.86 -5.23 -15.66
C ALA A 229 32.45 -5.23 -17.08
N GLU A 230 32.19 -4.19 -17.87
CA GLU A 230 32.74 -4.02 -19.23
C GLU A 230 34.27 -3.95 -19.22
N SER A 231 34.86 -3.25 -18.24
CA SER A 231 36.31 -3.14 -18.08
C SER A 231 37.00 -4.49 -17.79
N LYS A 232 36.29 -5.42 -17.16
CA LYS A 232 36.75 -6.80 -16.91
C LYS A 232 36.49 -7.77 -18.06
N GLY A 233 35.85 -7.30 -19.14
CA GLY A 233 35.52 -8.12 -20.31
C GLY A 233 34.18 -8.88 -20.20
N TYR A 234 33.32 -8.52 -19.25
CA TYR A 234 31.96 -9.06 -19.18
C TYR A 234 30.97 -8.22 -19.99
N SER A 235 29.80 -8.80 -20.29
CA SER A 235 28.70 -8.07 -20.92
C SER A 235 28.05 -7.08 -19.95
N MET A 236 27.40 -6.06 -20.51
CA MET A 236 26.57 -5.09 -19.77
C MET A 236 25.55 -5.76 -18.84
N LEU A 237 25.03 -6.94 -19.21
CA LEU A 237 24.08 -7.70 -18.40
C LEU A 237 24.66 -8.11 -17.05
N VAL A 238 25.95 -8.48 -16.99
CA VAL A 238 26.63 -8.78 -15.71
C VAL A 238 26.76 -7.51 -14.87
N GLY A 239 26.88 -6.34 -15.51
CA GLY A 239 26.83 -5.04 -14.86
C GLY A 239 25.52 -4.75 -14.12
N LEU A 240 24.40 -5.34 -14.55
CA LEU A 240 23.10 -5.20 -13.89
C LEU A 240 23.04 -5.83 -12.50
N LEU A 241 24.04 -6.63 -12.10
CA LEU A 241 24.19 -7.04 -10.71
C LEU A 241 24.21 -5.82 -9.77
N GLY A 242 24.63 -4.64 -10.25
CA GLY A 242 24.53 -3.38 -9.51
C GLY A 242 23.13 -3.00 -9.03
N LEU A 243 22.05 -3.60 -9.56
CA LEU A 243 20.70 -3.44 -9.02
C LEU A 243 20.58 -3.92 -7.58
N PHE A 244 21.42 -4.90 -7.18
CA PHE A 244 21.53 -5.40 -5.81
C PHE A 244 22.50 -4.58 -4.95
N SER A 245 22.83 -3.34 -5.35
CA SER A 245 23.66 -2.40 -4.58
C SER A 245 25.07 -2.93 -4.31
N LEU A 246 25.61 -2.69 -3.10
CA LEU A 246 26.92 -3.14 -2.67
C LEU A 246 27.09 -4.67 -2.73
N ALA A 247 26.02 -5.46 -2.58
CA ALA A 247 26.09 -6.91 -2.75
C ALA A 247 26.40 -7.29 -4.22
N GLY A 248 25.78 -6.60 -5.17
CA GLY A 248 26.09 -6.73 -6.59
C GLY A 248 27.52 -6.33 -6.93
N LEU A 249 27.98 -5.19 -6.40
CA LEU A 249 29.36 -4.73 -6.55
C LEU A 249 30.37 -5.74 -5.96
N SER A 250 30.03 -6.37 -4.83
CA SER A 250 30.86 -7.39 -4.18
C SER A 250 31.10 -8.58 -5.11
N VAL A 251 30.04 -9.11 -5.73
CA VAL A 251 30.15 -10.19 -6.71
C VAL A 251 31.02 -9.76 -7.89
N LEU A 252 30.79 -8.56 -8.44
CA LEU A 252 31.60 -8.03 -9.54
C LEU A 252 33.08 -7.91 -9.18
N MET A 253 33.42 -7.54 -7.95
CA MET A 253 34.81 -7.46 -7.49
C MET A 253 35.49 -8.82 -7.44
N LEU A 254 34.75 -9.88 -7.09
CA LEU A 254 35.26 -11.25 -7.00
C LEU A 254 35.36 -11.96 -8.36
N LEU A 255 34.67 -11.48 -9.38
CA LEU A 255 34.77 -12.05 -10.72
C LEU A 255 36.19 -11.89 -11.31
N PRO A 256 36.73 -12.92 -11.98
CA PRO A 256 38.03 -12.85 -12.65
C PRO A 256 37.99 -11.83 -13.79
N ASP A 257 39.12 -11.17 -14.07
CA ASP A 257 39.23 -10.21 -15.17
C ASP A 257 39.70 -10.96 -16.44
N HIS A 258 38.80 -11.05 -17.44
CA HIS A 258 39.03 -11.79 -18.67
C HIS A 258 39.99 -11.07 -19.63
N ARG A 259 40.28 -9.78 -19.38
CA ARG A 259 41.19 -9.00 -20.22
C ARG A 259 42.65 -9.09 -19.74
N ARG A 260 42.92 -9.68 -18.58
CA ARG A 260 44.27 -9.82 -18.00
C ARG A 260 44.59 -11.27 -17.65
N ASP A 261 45.58 -11.85 -18.35
CA ASP A 261 45.94 -13.28 -18.26
C ASP A 261 46.42 -13.79 -16.88
N LYS A 262 46.58 -12.91 -15.87
CA LYS A 262 47.11 -13.27 -14.53
C LYS A 262 46.45 -12.53 -13.35
N SER A 263 45.23 -12.01 -13.50
CA SER A 263 44.55 -11.33 -12.40
C SER A 263 43.82 -12.32 -11.49
N GLY A 264 44.54 -12.94 -10.56
CA GLY A 264 43.91 -13.59 -9.40
C GLY A 264 43.16 -12.56 -8.55
N VAL A 265 42.13 -12.98 -7.83
CA VAL A 265 41.41 -12.12 -6.86
C VAL A 265 42.44 -11.60 -5.86
N THR A 266 42.71 -10.30 -5.89
CA THR A 266 43.66 -9.67 -4.97
C THR A 266 43.08 -9.69 -3.55
N GLY A 267 43.90 -9.91 -2.52
CA GLY A 267 43.44 -9.88 -1.12
C GLY A 267 42.68 -8.58 -0.74
N LYS A 268 43.01 -7.46 -1.38
CA LYS A 268 42.27 -6.19 -1.26
C LYS A 268 40.82 -6.30 -1.75
N HIS A 269 40.58 -6.91 -2.91
CA HIS A 269 39.22 -7.10 -3.44
C HIS A 269 38.39 -8.03 -2.56
N LEU A 270 39.01 -9.09 -2.03
CA LEU A 270 38.35 -10.00 -1.10
C LEU A 270 37.94 -9.26 0.19
N ALA A 271 38.84 -8.47 0.77
CA ALA A 271 38.56 -7.68 1.96
C ALA A 271 37.44 -6.64 1.72
N THR A 272 37.50 -5.88 0.61
CA THR A 272 36.47 -4.89 0.26
C THR A 272 35.11 -5.56 0.03
N SER A 273 35.07 -6.68 -0.70
CA SER A 273 33.85 -7.47 -0.89
C SER A 273 33.27 -7.96 0.44
N GLY A 274 34.13 -8.44 1.35
CA GLY A 274 33.70 -8.88 2.69
C GLY A 274 33.04 -7.76 3.49
N VAL A 275 33.62 -6.56 3.48
CA VAL A 275 33.04 -5.38 4.14
C VAL A 275 31.71 -4.97 3.51
N CYS A 276 31.62 -4.92 2.17
CA CYS A 276 30.38 -4.57 1.48
C CYS A 276 29.25 -5.55 1.80
N ILE A 277 29.54 -6.86 1.82
CA ILE A 277 28.57 -7.89 2.20
C ILE A 277 28.13 -7.70 3.66
N LEU A 278 29.08 -7.51 4.59
CA LEU A 278 28.76 -7.30 6.01
C LEU A 278 27.84 -6.10 6.22
N VAL A 279 28.14 -4.97 5.57
CA VAL A 279 27.30 -3.75 5.63
C VAL A 279 25.90 -4.03 5.07
N CYS A 280 25.79 -4.72 3.93
CA CYS A 280 24.51 -5.13 3.37
C CYS A 280 23.71 -6.02 4.32
N VAL A 281 24.35 -7.00 4.97
CA VAL A 281 23.68 -7.91 5.91
C VAL A 281 23.18 -7.15 7.13
N VAL A 282 24.01 -6.33 7.76
CA VAL A 282 23.61 -5.52 8.93
C VAL A 282 22.45 -4.60 8.59
N TRP A 283 22.51 -3.92 7.45
CA TRP A 283 21.45 -3.02 7.00
C TRP A 283 20.15 -3.77 6.66
N ALA A 284 20.25 -4.90 5.96
CA ALA A 284 19.10 -5.73 5.62
C ALA A 284 18.41 -6.27 6.88
N VAL A 285 19.17 -6.78 7.86
CA VAL A 285 18.61 -7.24 9.14
C VAL A 285 17.89 -6.09 9.86
N GLY A 286 18.51 -4.91 9.95
CA GLY A 286 17.86 -3.74 10.56
C GLY A 286 16.58 -3.31 9.84
N PHE A 287 16.59 -3.34 8.50
CA PHE A 287 15.43 -3.02 7.68
C PHE A 287 14.29 -4.03 7.87
N PHE A 288 14.59 -5.34 7.84
CA PHE A 288 13.59 -6.39 8.01
C PHE A 288 13.01 -6.40 9.43
N ASN A 289 13.83 -6.20 10.47
CA ASN A 289 13.33 -6.06 11.84
C ASN A 289 12.36 -4.88 11.96
N LYS A 290 12.73 -3.73 11.41
CA LYS A 290 11.86 -2.54 11.39
C LYS A 290 10.56 -2.77 10.62
N LEU A 291 10.62 -3.43 9.46
CA LEU A 291 9.43 -3.79 8.69
C LEU A 291 8.54 -4.77 9.46
N HIS A 292 9.14 -5.74 10.14
CA HIS A 292 8.43 -6.70 10.98
C HIS A 292 7.69 -5.97 12.10
N ASP A 293 8.38 -5.14 12.88
CA ASP A 293 7.82 -4.34 13.97
C ASP A 293 6.64 -3.46 13.49
N MET A 294 6.82 -2.77 12.35
CA MET A 294 5.77 -1.94 11.77
C MET A 294 4.57 -2.78 11.33
N SER A 295 4.82 -3.90 10.65
CA SER A 295 3.76 -4.81 10.19
C SER A 295 2.99 -5.43 11.35
N GLU A 296 3.67 -5.74 12.46
CA GLU A 296 3.09 -6.30 13.66
C GLU A 296 2.10 -5.32 14.29
N ILE A 297 2.51 -4.08 14.56
CA ILE A 297 1.63 -3.02 15.09
C ILE A 297 0.42 -2.80 14.17
N VAL A 298 0.66 -2.75 12.86
CA VAL A 298 -0.41 -2.51 11.88
C VAL A 298 -1.40 -3.67 11.87
N ASN A 299 -0.91 -4.91 11.90
CA ASN A 299 -1.76 -6.10 11.88
C ASN A 299 -2.53 -6.27 13.19
N GLU A 300 -1.90 -6.07 14.35
CA GLU A 300 -2.59 -6.12 15.64
C GLU A 300 -3.68 -5.04 15.74
N GLY A 301 -3.38 -3.80 15.33
CA GLY A 301 -4.38 -2.74 15.27
C GLY A 301 -5.56 -3.13 14.38
N ARG A 302 -5.30 -3.70 13.19
CA ARG A 302 -6.36 -4.20 12.29
C ARG A 302 -7.14 -5.38 12.88
N GLN A 303 -6.51 -6.26 13.63
CA GLN A 303 -7.18 -7.40 14.28
C GLN A 303 -8.13 -6.92 15.39
N LEU A 304 -7.68 -5.98 16.22
CA LEU A 304 -8.54 -5.33 17.22
C LEU A 304 -9.77 -4.69 16.54
N ILE A 305 -9.53 -4.01 15.42
CA ILE A 305 -10.59 -3.40 14.60
C ILE A 305 -11.59 -4.44 14.07
N ALA A 306 -11.09 -5.55 13.52
CA ALA A 306 -11.92 -6.50 12.76
C ALA A 306 -12.78 -7.42 13.64
N GLY A 307 -12.33 -7.72 14.86
CA GLY A 307 -12.92 -8.80 15.65
C GLY A 307 -14.22 -8.47 16.41
N ARG A 308 -14.49 -7.18 16.71
CA ARG A 308 -15.43 -6.83 17.81
C ARG A 308 -16.21 -5.52 17.63
N HIS A 309 -16.17 -4.92 16.45
CA HIS A 309 -16.70 -3.58 16.20
C HIS A 309 -17.64 -3.52 14.99
N GLU A 310 -18.34 -4.62 14.70
CA GLU A 310 -19.45 -4.55 13.75
C GLU A 310 -20.44 -3.50 14.24
N TYR A 311 -20.67 -2.50 13.39
CA TYR A 311 -21.63 -1.44 13.64
C TYR A 311 -22.70 -1.48 12.55
N PRO A 312 -23.99 -1.47 12.93
CA PRO A 312 -24.49 -1.63 14.30
C PRO A 312 -24.25 -3.05 14.83
N ALA A 313 -23.87 -3.18 16.10
CA ALA A 313 -23.73 -4.52 16.71
C ALA A 313 -25.13 -5.13 16.91
N PRO A 314 -25.34 -6.40 16.53
CA PRO A 314 -26.66 -7.03 16.65
C PRO A 314 -27.06 -7.25 18.11
N GLU A 315 -26.10 -7.58 18.98
CA GLU A 315 -26.33 -7.93 20.38
C GLU A 315 -25.81 -6.83 21.33
N LEU A 316 -26.54 -6.63 22.44
CA LEU A 316 -26.16 -5.71 23.51
C LEU A 316 -25.19 -6.41 24.47
N ASP A 317 -23.96 -5.89 24.57
CA ASP A 317 -22.96 -6.42 25.49
C ASP A 317 -23.30 -6.01 26.93
N SER A 318 -23.86 -6.92 27.72
CA SER A 318 -24.24 -6.63 29.12
C SER A 318 -23.20 -7.05 30.15
N ALA A 319 -22.27 -7.94 29.80
CA ALA A 319 -21.27 -8.45 30.73
C ALA A 319 -20.10 -7.47 30.91
N ALA A 320 -19.82 -7.07 32.15
CA ALA A 320 -18.70 -6.18 32.51
C ALA A 320 -17.34 -6.72 32.05
N GLU A 321 -17.15 -8.04 32.14
CA GLU A 321 -15.91 -8.75 31.76
C GLU A 321 -15.50 -8.52 30.30
N ILE A 322 -16.47 -8.32 29.40
CA ILE A 322 -16.21 -8.02 27.99
C ILE A 322 -15.44 -6.69 27.89
N TYR A 323 -15.96 -5.63 28.51
CA TYR A 323 -15.36 -4.30 28.49
C TYR A 323 -13.98 -4.25 29.15
N GLU A 324 -13.81 -4.97 30.27
CA GLU A 324 -12.52 -5.05 30.95
C GLU A 324 -11.46 -5.77 30.10
N ARG A 325 -11.85 -6.85 29.43
CA ARG A 325 -10.99 -7.54 28.46
C ARG A 325 -10.61 -6.63 27.30
N GLU A 326 -11.59 -5.94 26.68
CA GLU A 326 -11.32 -5.01 25.58
C GLU A 326 -10.38 -3.89 26.01
N GLN A 327 -10.59 -3.31 27.19
CA GLN A 327 -9.71 -2.29 27.73
C GLN A 327 -8.28 -2.80 27.91
N LYS A 328 -8.14 -4.00 28.49
CA LYS A 328 -6.83 -4.62 28.76
C LYS A 328 -6.07 -4.88 27.46
N GLU A 329 -6.75 -5.39 26.44
CA GLU A 329 -6.17 -5.62 25.11
C GLU A 329 -5.76 -4.31 24.43
N MET A 330 -6.65 -3.31 24.41
CA MET A 330 -6.35 -1.99 23.85
C MET A 330 -5.16 -1.34 24.57
N ARG A 331 -5.11 -1.46 25.90
CA ARG A 331 -3.98 -0.96 26.70
C ARG A 331 -2.67 -1.65 26.32
N ALA A 332 -2.66 -2.98 26.25
CA ALA A 332 -1.47 -3.74 25.88
C ALA A 332 -0.97 -3.36 24.48
N TYR A 333 -1.90 -3.18 23.53
CA TYR A 333 -1.58 -2.72 22.18
C TYR A 333 -0.96 -1.31 22.15
N LEU A 334 -1.52 -0.35 22.89
CA LEU A 334 -0.97 1.00 23.00
C LEU A 334 0.42 1.00 23.65
N GLU A 335 0.61 0.25 24.74
CA GLU A 335 1.90 0.11 25.43
C GLU A 335 2.96 -0.46 24.49
N LYS A 336 2.64 -1.54 23.77
CA LYS A 336 3.52 -2.15 22.77
C LYS A 336 3.84 -1.18 21.64
N SER A 337 2.83 -0.55 21.05
CA SER A 337 3.00 0.39 19.93
C SER A 337 3.88 1.57 20.31
N LEU A 338 3.64 2.20 21.46
CA LEU A 338 4.45 3.32 21.95
C LEU A 338 5.89 2.90 22.25
N LYS A 339 6.07 1.72 22.86
CA LYS A 339 7.41 1.18 23.14
C LYS A 339 8.17 0.93 21.83
N THR A 340 7.55 0.28 20.86
CA THR A 340 8.17 0.02 19.56
C THR A 340 8.52 1.33 18.87
N ILE A 341 7.61 2.31 18.79
CA ILE A 341 7.90 3.64 18.21
C ILE A 341 9.04 4.36 18.95
N LYS A 342 9.17 4.16 20.26
CA LYS A 342 10.23 4.74 21.09
C LYS A 342 11.59 4.09 20.85
N ASP A 343 11.61 2.77 20.76
CA ASP A 343 12.84 1.99 20.67
C ASP A 343 13.33 1.86 19.21
N GLY A 344 12.43 1.99 18.23
CA GLY A 344 12.71 1.83 16.81
C GLY A 344 13.13 3.12 16.09
N SER A 345 13.91 2.97 15.02
CA SER A 345 14.36 4.06 14.15
C SER A 345 13.37 4.35 13.02
N PHE A 346 12.18 4.85 13.38
CA PHE A 346 11.13 5.20 12.42
C PHE A 346 11.33 6.60 11.83
N ARG A 347 11.04 6.72 10.53
CA ARG A 347 10.96 7.98 9.79
C ARG A 347 9.66 8.70 10.16
N PRO A 348 9.58 10.04 9.99
CA PRO A 348 8.38 10.80 10.31
C PRO A 348 7.09 10.30 9.62
N SER A 349 7.18 9.89 8.35
CA SER A 349 6.05 9.33 7.59
C SER A 349 5.61 7.96 8.12
N GLU A 350 6.55 7.12 8.56
CA GLU A 350 6.25 5.84 9.21
C GLU A 350 5.63 6.06 10.60
N ILE A 351 6.15 7.00 11.40
CA ILE A 351 5.54 7.40 12.68
C ILE A 351 4.12 7.90 12.46
N THR A 352 3.89 8.67 11.41
CA THR A 352 2.55 9.17 11.06
C THR A 352 1.61 8.01 10.72
N THR A 353 2.08 7.03 9.94
CA THR A 353 1.33 5.82 9.60
C THR A 353 1.00 4.99 10.84
N LEU A 354 1.98 4.76 11.72
CA LEU A 354 1.81 4.03 12.97
C LEU A 354 0.86 4.76 13.92
N ALA A 355 0.97 6.08 14.04
CA ALA A 355 0.08 6.92 14.83
C ALA A 355 -1.35 6.85 14.31
N ASP A 356 -1.57 6.97 13.01
CA ASP A 356 -2.91 6.88 12.41
C ASP A 356 -3.57 5.52 12.66
N VAL A 357 -2.81 4.41 12.58
CA VAL A 357 -3.36 3.08 12.91
C VAL A 357 -3.65 2.95 14.40
N MET A 358 -2.71 3.38 15.25
CA MET A 358 -2.82 3.28 16.70
C MET A 358 -3.99 4.13 17.26
N PHE A 359 -4.07 5.40 16.87
CA PHE A 359 -5.16 6.30 17.29
C PHE A 359 -6.48 5.95 16.61
N GLY A 360 -6.45 5.42 15.38
CA GLY A 360 -7.63 4.88 14.71
C GLY A 360 -8.24 3.69 15.45
N ALA A 361 -7.41 2.76 15.94
CA ALA A 361 -7.86 1.63 16.76
C ALA A 361 -8.47 2.12 18.09
N LEU A 362 -7.80 3.06 18.77
CA LEU A 362 -8.32 3.65 20.01
C LEU A 362 -9.64 4.42 19.80
N ALA A 363 -9.75 5.19 18.71
CA ALA A 363 -10.97 5.90 18.36
C ALA A 363 -12.13 4.93 18.10
N ARG A 364 -11.89 3.83 17.38
CA ARG A 364 -12.88 2.77 17.17
C ARG A 364 -13.35 2.14 18.48
N TYR A 365 -12.43 1.86 19.40
CA TYR A 365 -12.76 1.37 20.74
C TYR A 365 -13.64 2.37 21.52
N GLU A 366 -13.32 3.66 21.50
CA GLU A 366 -14.16 4.68 22.16
C GLU A 366 -15.53 4.85 21.49
N ALA A 367 -15.60 4.75 20.15
CA ALA A 367 -16.87 4.77 19.41
C ALA A 367 -17.75 3.55 19.77
N TRP A 368 -17.16 2.35 19.85
CA TRP A 368 -17.85 1.15 20.30
C TRP A 368 -18.37 1.29 21.73
N ARG A 369 -17.57 1.82 22.66
CA ARG A 369 -18.03 2.09 24.03
C ARG A 369 -19.18 3.10 24.08
N ASN A 370 -19.10 4.18 23.30
CA ASN A 370 -20.20 5.13 23.19
C ASN A 370 -21.47 4.47 22.65
N TYR A 371 -21.33 3.59 21.66
CA TYR A 371 -22.45 2.84 21.09
C TYR A 371 -23.09 1.92 22.12
N GLN A 372 -22.32 1.11 22.84
CA GLN A 372 -22.85 0.21 23.86
C GLN A 372 -23.54 0.98 24.99
N ARG A 373 -22.93 2.09 25.45
CA ARG A 373 -23.52 2.96 26.47
C ARG A 373 -24.84 3.58 26.00
N TYR A 374 -24.90 4.03 24.75
CA TYR A 374 -26.12 4.51 24.11
C TYR A 374 -27.21 3.42 24.11
N ARG A 375 -26.89 2.20 23.68
CA ARG A 375 -27.83 1.07 23.64
C ARG A 375 -28.40 0.76 25.03
N HIS A 376 -27.55 0.67 26.05
CA HIS A 376 -27.99 0.47 27.44
C HIS A 376 -29.01 1.52 27.88
N VAL A 377 -28.75 2.80 27.60
CA VAL A 377 -29.69 3.88 27.95
C VAL A 377 -30.97 3.82 27.11
N ALA A 378 -30.87 3.58 25.80
CA ALA A 378 -32.02 3.52 24.89
C ALA A 378 -32.98 2.37 25.23
N GLU A 379 -32.41 1.22 25.62
CA GLU A 379 -33.11 -0.01 26.03
C GLU A 379 -33.45 -0.05 27.52
N GLN A 380 -33.11 0.99 28.28
CA GLN A 380 -33.36 1.09 29.73
C GLN A 380 -32.71 -0.06 30.53
N GLN A 381 -31.57 -0.56 30.05
CA GLN A 381 -30.76 -1.57 30.73
C GLN A 381 -29.76 -0.91 31.69
N PRO A 382 -29.39 -1.57 32.80
CA PRO A 382 -28.40 -1.05 33.72
C PRO A 382 -27.03 -0.98 33.04
N LEU A 383 -26.34 0.16 33.21
CA LEU A 383 -24.98 0.31 32.69
C LEU A 383 -24.03 -0.63 33.43
N PRO A 384 -23.25 -1.47 32.71
CA PRO A 384 -22.14 -2.20 33.30
C PRO A 384 -21.15 -1.21 33.93
N THR A 385 -20.48 -1.59 35.03
CA THR A 385 -19.50 -0.74 35.72
C THR A 385 -18.44 -0.15 34.79
N PRO A 386 -17.90 -0.87 33.79
CA PRO A 386 -16.98 -0.31 32.79
C PRO A 386 -17.56 0.78 31.85
N LEU A 387 -18.87 0.94 31.82
CA LEU A 387 -19.52 2.01 31.05
C LEU A 387 -19.95 3.20 31.91
N GLU A 388 -19.82 3.09 33.24
CA GLU A 388 -20.08 4.19 34.15
C GLU A 388 -19.10 5.37 33.93
N SER A 389 -19.53 6.58 34.33
CA SER A 389 -18.77 7.81 34.07
C SER A 389 -17.41 7.83 34.77
N ASP A 390 -17.34 7.30 35.99
CA ASP A 390 -16.13 7.38 36.81
C ASP A 390 -15.06 6.42 36.30
N TRP A 391 -15.45 5.20 35.94
CA TRP A 391 -14.56 4.26 35.28
C TRP A 391 -14.06 4.81 33.93
N THR A 392 -14.94 5.46 33.17
CA THR A 392 -14.56 6.11 31.91
C THR A 392 -13.47 7.16 32.12
N LYS A 393 -13.59 8.01 33.15
CA LYS A 393 -12.56 9.02 33.48
C LYS A 393 -11.24 8.38 33.91
N GLN A 394 -11.29 7.34 34.73
CA GLN A 394 -10.09 6.61 35.15
C GLN A 394 -9.35 6.02 33.95
N ASN A 395 -10.08 5.49 32.98
CA ASN A 395 -9.49 4.92 31.78
C ASN A 395 -8.92 5.94 30.82
N GLN A 396 -9.62 7.06 30.64
CA GLN A 396 -9.09 8.20 29.89
C GLN A 396 -7.81 8.72 30.54
N LYS A 397 -7.75 8.80 31.88
CA LYS A 397 -6.53 9.14 32.62
C LYS A 397 -5.41 8.13 32.42
N LEU A 398 -5.73 6.84 32.44
CA LEU A 398 -4.76 5.76 32.21
C LEU A 398 -4.16 5.85 30.81
N PHE A 399 -5.00 5.93 29.77
CA PHE A 399 -4.53 6.07 28.39
C PHE A 399 -3.78 7.38 28.17
N ALA A 400 -4.25 8.48 28.73
CA ALA A 400 -3.53 9.75 28.68
C ALA A 400 -2.13 9.60 29.32
N THR A 401 -2.04 8.99 30.50
CA THR A 401 -0.74 8.76 31.17
C THR A 401 0.20 7.92 30.30
N LEU A 402 -0.29 6.88 29.62
CA LEU A 402 0.51 6.12 28.67
C LEU A 402 1.01 6.98 27.51
N LEU A 403 0.13 7.81 26.94
CA LEU A 403 0.44 8.71 25.83
C LEU A 403 1.37 9.87 26.23
N TYR A 404 1.45 10.25 27.50
CA TYR A 404 2.32 11.35 27.94
C TYR A 404 3.64 10.83 28.52
N LYS A 405 3.64 9.72 29.26
CA LYS A 405 4.85 9.19 29.93
C LYS A 405 5.83 8.53 28.96
N ASN A 406 5.32 7.90 27.89
CA ASN A 406 6.16 7.14 26.98
C ASN A 406 6.67 7.96 25.78
N ILE A 407 6.19 9.19 25.60
CA ILE A 407 6.53 10.06 24.47
C ILE A 407 7.52 11.12 24.94
N ASP A 408 8.81 10.93 24.66
CA ASP A 408 9.81 11.98 24.81
C ASP A 408 9.50 13.11 23.80
N ARG A 409 9.20 14.31 24.31
CA ARG A 409 8.72 15.45 23.52
C ARG A 409 9.72 15.84 22.42
N GLU A 410 11.01 15.66 22.67
CA GLU A 410 12.07 15.99 21.71
C GLU A 410 12.22 14.90 20.65
N LYS A 411 12.29 13.63 21.06
CA LYS A 411 12.46 12.49 20.13
C LYS A 411 11.22 12.15 19.32
N GLN A 412 10.03 12.53 19.81
CA GLN A 412 8.75 12.12 19.23
C GLN A 412 7.81 13.31 18.99
N ARG A 413 8.37 14.48 18.65
CA ARG A 413 7.58 15.68 18.27
C ARG A 413 6.50 15.37 17.24
N ARG A 414 6.75 14.47 16.28
CA ARG A 414 5.75 14.08 15.28
C ARG A 414 4.63 13.23 15.86
N LEU A 415 4.94 12.23 16.68
CA LEU A 415 3.90 11.48 17.38
C LEU A 415 3.08 12.40 18.28
N TYR A 416 3.71 13.41 18.88
CA TYR A 416 2.99 14.47 19.60
C TYR A 416 2.09 15.29 18.67
N THR A 417 2.55 15.71 17.49
CA THR A 417 1.73 16.41 16.49
C THR A 417 0.54 15.56 16.04
N GLU A 418 0.77 14.30 15.67
CA GLU A 418 -0.32 13.39 15.29
C GLU A 418 -1.27 13.14 16.45
N LYS A 419 -0.74 12.98 17.66
CA LYS A 419 -1.54 12.94 18.88
C LYS A 419 -2.41 14.20 18.99
N GLN A 420 -1.88 15.40 18.81
CA GLN A 420 -2.68 16.63 18.86
C GLN A 420 -3.77 16.65 17.77
N ASN A 421 -3.43 16.26 16.54
CA ASN A 421 -4.38 16.15 15.43
C ASN A 421 -5.55 15.22 15.77
N TRP A 422 -5.28 14.12 16.46
CA TRP A 422 -6.32 13.19 16.89
C TRP A 422 -7.07 13.67 18.15
N LEU A 423 -6.36 14.17 19.16
CA LEU A 423 -6.92 14.56 20.47
C LEU A 423 -7.81 15.81 20.40
N VAL A 424 -7.33 16.83 19.70
CA VAL A 424 -8.00 18.15 19.62
C VAL A 424 -8.78 18.28 18.32
N GLY A 425 -8.45 17.46 17.33
CA GLY A 425 -8.86 17.64 15.94
C GLY A 425 -7.77 18.36 15.17
N VAL A 426 -7.73 18.13 13.86
CA VAL A 426 -6.81 18.85 12.99
C VAL A 426 -7.20 20.32 12.98
N HIS A 427 -6.21 21.22 13.12
CA HIS A 427 -6.45 22.66 13.11
C HIS A 427 -7.29 23.07 11.89
N PRO A 428 -8.26 23.99 12.01
CA PRO A 428 -9.10 24.44 10.90
C PRO A 428 -8.31 24.84 9.65
N ASP A 429 -7.13 25.42 9.85
CA ASP A 429 -6.23 25.87 8.79
C ASP A 429 -5.64 24.71 7.97
N GLN A 430 -5.58 23.50 8.55
CA GLN A 430 -5.00 22.31 7.94
C GLN A 430 -6.03 21.42 7.23
N VAL A 431 -7.28 21.37 7.71
CA VAL A 431 -8.35 20.55 7.11
C VAL A 431 -9.37 21.35 6.31
N GLY A 432 -9.26 22.68 6.33
CA GLY A 432 -10.04 23.59 5.52
C GLY A 432 -11.38 23.99 6.14
N PRO A 433 -12.05 25.00 5.55
CA PRO A 433 -13.21 25.68 6.13
C PRO A 433 -14.47 24.80 6.25
N PHE A 434 -14.47 23.62 5.63
CA PHE A 434 -15.60 22.70 5.70
C PHE A 434 -15.74 22.09 7.10
N TRP A 435 -14.67 21.52 7.67
CA TRP A 435 -14.72 20.82 8.94
C TRP A 435 -15.01 21.74 10.12
N ASP A 436 -14.49 22.96 10.05
CA ASP A 436 -14.80 23.99 11.04
C ASP A 436 -16.31 24.33 11.06
N LYS A 437 -16.90 24.55 9.89
CA LYS A 437 -18.35 24.79 9.77
C LYS A 437 -19.16 23.57 10.18
N PHE A 438 -18.68 22.37 9.85
CA PHE A 438 -19.38 21.13 10.18
C PHE A 438 -19.40 20.85 11.68
N SER A 439 -18.31 21.03 12.40
CA SER A 439 -18.29 20.84 13.86
C SER A 439 -19.15 21.89 14.59
N ARG A 440 -19.16 23.15 14.13
CA ARG A 440 -20.10 24.17 14.62
C ARG A 440 -21.55 23.74 14.40
N TYR A 441 -21.85 23.24 13.21
CA TYR A 441 -23.17 22.69 12.89
C TYR A 441 -23.56 21.53 13.82
N LEU A 442 -22.66 20.58 14.12
CA LEU A 442 -22.94 19.51 15.08
C LEU A 442 -23.26 20.06 16.49
N PHE A 443 -22.58 21.13 16.90
CA PHE A 443 -22.88 21.80 18.17
C PHE A 443 -24.27 22.44 18.17
N ASP A 444 -24.69 23.06 17.07
CA ASP A 444 -26.03 23.63 16.92
C ASP A 444 -27.12 22.54 17.00
N VAL A 445 -26.86 21.36 16.42
CA VAL A 445 -27.76 20.19 16.55
C VAL A 445 -27.89 19.75 18.01
N LEU A 446 -26.77 19.64 18.74
CA LEU A 446 -26.80 19.32 20.17
C LEU A 446 -27.52 20.39 21.00
N SER A 447 -27.32 21.67 20.66
CA SER A 447 -28.02 22.78 21.30
C SER A 447 -29.53 22.69 21.11
N ALA A 448 -29.99 22.43 19.87
CA ALA A 448 -31.41 22.22 19.57
C ALA A 448 -32.00 21.04 20.37
N TYR A 449 -31.26 19.93 20.47
CA TYR A 449 -31.65 18.78 21.29
C TYR A 449 -31.78 19.14 22.78
N MET A 450 -30.80 19.87 23.33
CA MET A 450 -30.84 20.34 24.73
C MET A 450 -32.01 21.29 24.99
N SER A 451 -32.31 22.20 24.07
CA SER A 451 -33.46 23.10 24.17
C SER A 451 -34.79 22.35 24.11
N ALA A 452 -34.92 21.34 23.24
CA ALA A 452 -36.11 20.50 23.18
C ALA A 452 -36.33 19.76 24.52
N TYR A 453 -35.26 19.22 25.10
CA TYR A 453 -35.31 18.60 26.43
C TYR A 453 -35.77 19.56 27.53
N GLN A 454 -35.20 20.77 27.56
CA GLN A 454 -35.57 21.79 28.54
C GLN A 454 -37.06 22.18 28.42
N ASN A 455 -37.55 22.36 27.20
CA ASN A 455 -38.96 22.66 26.95
C ASN A 455 -39.87 21.53 27.45
N GLU A 456 -39.47 20.28 27.26
CA GLU A 456 -40.24 19.14 27.74
C GLU A 456 -40.24 19.06 29.27
N LEU A 457 -39.11 19.34 29.93
CA LEU A 457 -39.04 19.46 31.38
C LEU A 457 -39.97 20.57 31.92
N TYR A 458 -40.09 21.72 31.22
CA TYR A 458 -40.98 22.80 31.62
C TYR A 458 -42.46 22.48 31.47
N ARG A 459 -42.83 21.54 30.59
CA ARG A 459 -44.22 21.08 30.42
C ARG A 459 -44.66 20.13 31.53
N GLN A 460 -43.73 19.45 32.18
CA GLN A 460 -44.07 18.51 33.24
C GLN A 460 -44.52 19.25 34.51
N PRO A 461 -45.54 18.73 35.22
CA PRO A 461 -45.99 19.33 36.46
C PRO A 461 -44.84 19.39 37.46
N PHE A 462 -44.68 20.54 38.12
CA PHE A 462 -43.61 20.76 39.09
C PHE A 462 -43.64 19.68 40.17
N ASN A 463 -42.64 18.80 40.17
CA ASN A 463 -42.50 17.80 41.22
C ASN A 463 -41.97 18.48 42.50
N LYS A 464 -42.78 18.49 43.56
CA LYS A 464 -42.39 19.06 44.86
C LYS A 464 -41.26 18.25 45.52
N ASP A 465 -41.09 16.97 45.15
CA ASP A 465 -39.97 16.17 45.61
C ASP A 465 -38.70 16.53 44.84
N LYS A 466 -37.83 17.32 45.47
CA LYS A 466 -36.52 17.72 44.93
C LYS A 466 -35.54 16.55 44.79
N ASN A 467 -35.85 15.38 45.35
CA ASN A 467 -35.01 14.18 45.29
C ASN A 467 -35.49 13.17 44.25
N ALA A 468 -36.71 13.31 43.72
CA ALA A 468 -37.19 12.47 42.65
C ALA A 468 -36.31 12.66 41.39
N PRO A 469 -35.93 11.57 40.70
CA PRO A 469 -35.16 11.68 39.47
C PRO A 469 -35.94 12.48 38.42
N PRO A 470 -35.24 13.29 37.60
CA PRO A 470 -35.90 13.93 36.47
C PRO A 470 -36.52 12.85 35.59
N PRO A 471 -37.74 13.08 35.11
CA PRO A 471 -38.43 12.13 34.26
C PRO A 471 -37.61 11.91 32.98
N VAL A 472 -37.23 10.66 32.73
CA VAL A 472 -36.50 10.27 31.51
C VAL A 472 -37.51 10.24 30.36
N THR A 473 -37.72 11.40 29.76
CA THR A 473 -38.62 11.54 28.61
C THR A 473 -37.84 11.23 27.36
N LYS A 474 -38.27 10.21 26.60
CA LYS A 474 -37.68 9.92 25.28
C LYS A 474 -38.05 11.08 24.35
N LEU A 475 -37.03 11.76 23.83
CA LEU A 475 -37.18 12.80 22.81
C LEU A 475 -37.04 12.14 21.45
N ASP A 476 -38.00 12.38 20.56
CA ASP A 476 -37.91 11.95 19.17
C ASP A 476 -37.22 13.03 18.33
N LEU A 477 -35.99 12.76 17.87
CA LEU A 477 -35.23 13.69 17.03
C LEU A 477 -35.96 14.07 15.73
N ARG A 478 -36.89 13.24 15.25
CA ARG A 478 -37.69 13.53 14.05
C ARG A 478 -38.68 14.67 14.27
N GLU A 479 -39.06 14.91 15.52
CA GLU A 479 -39.98 15.99 15.91
C GLU A 479 -39.24 17.30 16.23
N ILE A 480 -37.90 17.26 16.33
CA ILE A 480 -37.07 18.42 16.61
C ILE A 480 -36.68 19.10 15.31
N SER A 481 -36.86 20.42 15.24
CA SER A 481 -36.38 21.23 14.13
C SER A 481 -34.85 21.33 14.16
N LEU A 482 -34.17 20.34 13.60
CA LEU A 482 -32.71 20.32 13.50
C LEU A 482 -32.23 21.27 12.40
N PRO A 483 -31.13 22.03 12.64
CA PRO A 483 -30.57 22.91 11.62
C PRO A 483 -30.25 22.13 10.34
N ASP A 484 -30.35 22.80 9.20
CA ASP A 484 -30.01 22.22 7.91
C ASP A 484 -28.63 22.66 7.44
N TYR A 485 -27.94 21.79 6.70
CA TYR A 485 -26.63 22.06 6.14
C TYR A 485 -26.58 21.56 4.71
N ALA A 486 -26.83 22.45 3.76
CA ALA A 486 -27.12 22.13 2.35
C ALA A 486 -26.10 21.22 1.63
N LYS A 487 -24.87 21.08 2.16
CA LYS A 487 -23.83 20.22 1.60
C LYS A 487 -23.86 18.79 2.12
N LEU A 488 -24.76 18.46 3.03
CA LEU A 488 -24.85 17.17 3.70
C LEU A 488 -26.23 16.58 3.54
N ARG A 489 -26.26 15.27 3.32
CA ARG A 489 -27.45 14.46 3.50
C ARG A 489 -27.50 14.01 4.96
N LYS A 490 -28.61 14.29 5.64
CA LYS A 490 -28.89 13.81 6.99
C LYS A 490 -30.01 12.77 6.97
N GLU A 491 -29.80 11.66 7.66
CA GLU A 491 -30.81 10.66 7.94
C GLU A 491 -31.08 10.70 9.45
N VAL A 492 -32.31 11.05 9.83
CA VAL A 492 -32.72 11.26 11.23
C VAL A 492 -33.61 10.10 11.66
N THR A 493 -33.22 9.43 12.74
CA THR A 493 -34.04 8.41 13.41
C THR A 493 -34.58 8.98 14.73
N VAL A 494 -35.13 8.14 15.62
CA VAL A 494 -35.66 8.60 16.92
C VAL A 494 -34.57 9.23 17.78
N ASP A 495 -33.36 8.70 17.75
CA ASP A 495 -32.28 9.02 18.69
C ASP A 495 -30.89 9.10 18.03
N THR A 496 -30.79 8.92 16.71
CA THR A 496 -29.54 9.11 15.97
C THR A 496 -29.70 10.00 14.74
N VAL A 497 -28.62 10.70 14.38
CA VAL A 497 -28.48 11.40 13.11
C VAL A 497 -27.25 10.87 12.37
N THR A 498 -27.45 10.42 11.13
CA THR A 498 -26.38 9.98 10.23
C THR A 498 -26.13 11.03 9.15
N TYR A 499 -24.90 11.51 9.06
CA TYR A 499 -24.45 12.50 8.09
C TYR A 499 -23.63 11.84 6.99
N SER A 500 -23.95 12.15 5.74
CA SER A 500 -23.20 11.74 4.56
C SER A 500 -23.05 12.88 3.55
N ALA A 501 -22.05 12.80 2.68
CA ALA A 501 -21.80 13.80 1.65
C ALA A 501 -21.61 13.13 0.29
N THR A 502 -21.82 13.86 -0.81
CA THR A 502 -21.52 13.35 -2.16
C THR A 502 -20.02 13.30 -2.44
N LEU A 503 -19.24 14.18 -1.81
CA LEU A 503 -17.79 14.30 -1.99
C LEU A 503 -17.08 14.43 -0.63
N GLY A 504 -15.80 14.05 -0.59
CA GLY A 504 -14.95 14.15 0.61
C GLY A 504 -15.08 12.95 1.56
N GLN A 505 -14.53 13.07 2.77
CA GLN A 505 -14.46 11.94 3.71
C GLN A 505 -15.84 11.35 4.07
N LEU A 506 -16.85 12.21 4.23
CA LEU A 506 -18.24 11.81 4.51
C LEU A 506 -18.93 11.08 3.35
N SER A 507 -18.32 11.03 2.16
CA SER A 507 -18.82 10.22 1.03
C SER A 507 -18.42 8.75 1.11
N HIS A 508 -17.36 8.44 1.87
CA HIS A 508 -16.87 7.07 2.05
C HIS A 508 -17.22 6.52 3.42
N THR A 509 -17.35 7.41 4.39
CA THR A 509 -17.55 7.03 5.78
C THR A 509 -18.56 7.95 6.43
N PRO A 510 -19.85 7.57 6.48
CA PRO A 510 -20.87 8.35 7.17
C PRO A 510 -20.52 8.55 8.64
N LEU A 511 -20.89 9.72 9.18
CA LEU A 511 -20.78 10.00 10.62
C LEU A 511 -22.14 9.78 11.26
N THR A 512 -22.23 8.89 12.25
CA THR A 512 -23.46 8.70 13.03
C THR A 512 -23.26 9.19 14.46
N VAL A 513 -24.18 10.05 14.91
CA VAL A 513 -24.20 10.63 16.25
C VAL A 513 -25.48 10.20 16.95
N ALA A 514 -25.35 9.61 18.15
CA ALA A 514 -26.47 9.31 19.02
C ALA A 514 -26.73 10.45 20.00
N PHE A 515 -28.01 10.75 20.22
CA PHE A 515 -28.51 11.72 21.17
C PHE A 515 -29.38 11.03 22.20
N TYR A 516 -29.02 11.16 23.48
CA TYR A 516 -29.76 10.52 24.55
C TYR A 516 -29.63 11.30 25.86
N LEU A 517 -30.49 10.94 26.81
CA LEU A 517 -30.56 11.50 28.15
C LEU A 517 -29.96 10.52 29.14
N GLU A 518 -28.81 10.86 29.71
CA GLU A 518 -28.11 10.01 30.64
C GLU A 518 -28.42 10.40 32.09
N PRO A 519 -28.97 9.48 32.92
CA PRO A 519 -29.11 9.73 34.34
C PRO A 519 -27.74 9.82 35.02
N TYR A 520 -27.59 10.72 35.99
CA TYR A 520 -26.40 10.83 36.80
C TYR A 520 -26.73 11.27 38.22
N THR A 521 -25.92 10.82 39.18
CA THR A 521 -26.04 11.22 40.58
C THR A 521 -25.13 12.42 40.85
N LYS A 522 -25.70 13.55 41.26
CA LYS A 522 -24.97 14.73 41.74
C LYS A 522 -24.37 14.48 43.12
N ARG A 523 -23.49 15.39 43.55
CA ARG A 523 -23.08 15.50 44.95
C ARG A 523 -24.33 15.55 45.84
N PHE A 524 -24.30 14.84 46.97
CA PHE A 524 -25.43 14.69 47.90
C PHE A 524 -26.60 13.82 47.42
N GLY A 525 -26.37 12.90 46.46
CA GLY A 525 -27.35 11.88 46.09
C GLY A 525 -28.52 12.37 45.20
N LYS A 526 -28.53 13.65 44.83
CA LYS A 526 -29.57 14.20 43.94
C LYS A 526 -29.43 13.62 42.55
N GLN A 527 -30.51 13.03 42.04
CA GLN A 527 -30.56 12.52 40.67
C GLN A 527 -30.68 13.68 39.67
N GLY A 528 -30.01 13.53 38.53
CA GLY A 528 -30.00 14.48 37.43
C GLY A 528 -30.01 13.74 36.10
N VAL A 529 -30.21 14.47 35.01
CA VAL A 529 -30.14 13.93 33.65
C VAL A 529 -29.27 14.85 32.82
N LEU A 530 -28.36 14.27 32.03
CA LEU A 530 -27.43 14.96 31.16
C LEU A 530 -27.75 14.62 29.71
N ALA A 531 -28.02 15.63 28.89
CA ALA A 531 -28.13 15.45 27.46
C ALA A 531 -26.75 15.14 26.86
N LYS A 532 -26.67 14.11 26.02
CA LYS A 532 -25.46 13.65 25.35
C LYS A 532 -25.65 13.69 23.84
N GLY A 533 -24.60 14.11 23.13
CA GLY A 533 -24.41 13.84 21.71
C GLY A 533 -23.07 13.12 21.54
N VAL A 534 -23.07 11.85 21.16
CA VAL A 534 -21.85 11.04 21.06
C VAL A 534 -21.72 10.40 19.69
N VAL A 535 -20.49 10.35 19.19
CA VAL A 535 -20.17 9.65 17.95
C VAL A 535 -20.20 8.14 18.21
N ILE A 536 -20.97 7.42 17.38
CA ILE A 536 -21.14 5.97 17.46
C ILE A 536 -20.74 5.24 16.17
N SER A 537 -20.48 5.96 15.07
CA SER A 537 -19.94 5.35 13.84
C SER A 537 -18.44 5.05 14.00
N PRO A 538 -18.00 3.78 13.95
CA PRO A 538 -16.61 3.40 14.27
C PRO A 538 -15.62 3.82 13.19
N ASP A 539 -16.03 3.87 11.93
CA ASP A 539 -15.09 4.07 10.82
C ASP A 539 -14.74 5.54 10.58
N PHE A 540 -15.52 6.48 11.13
CA PHE A 540 -15.31 7.89 10.88
C PHE A 540 -13.98 8.37 11.49
N PRO A 541 -13.08 9.02 10.71
CA PRO A 541 -11.78 9.43 11.25
C PRO A 541 -11.95 10.57 12.25
N ASN A 542 -11.79 10.25 13.54
CA ASN A 542 -12.02 11.19 14.65
C ASN A 542 -11.18 12.48 14.56
N LYS A 543 -10.02 12.44 13.91
CA LYS A 543 -9.16 13.62 13.70
C LYS A 543 -9.83 14.80 12.97
N TYR A 544 -10.95 14.57 12.27
CA TYR A 544 -11.72 15.65 11.63
C TYR A 544 -12.75 16.31 12.54
N LEU A 545 -12.98 15.76 13.74
CA LEU A 545 -13.86 16.34 14.75
C LEU A 545 -13.04 17.10 15.77
N TYR A 546 -13.61 18.16 16.33
CA TYR A 546 -13.05 18.87 17.47
C TYR A 546 -14.14 19.15 18.50
N GLY A 547 -13.73 19.58 19.70
CA GLY A 547 -14.65 19.90 20.79
C GLY A 547 -15.46 18.69 21.23
N HIS A 548 -16.76 18.88 21.52
CA HIS A 548 -17.61 17.89 22.20
C HIS A 548 -17.72 16.53 21.47
N PHE A 549 -17.63 16.53 20.14
CA PHE A 549 -17.78 15.33 19.32
C PHE A 549 -16.48 14.60 19.05
N ASN A 550 -15.33 15.21 19.33
CA ASN A 550 -14.07 14.50 19.29
C ASN A 550 -14.05 13.47 20.44
N LEU A 551 -13.87 12.19 20.10
CA LEU A 551 -13.84 11.07 21.04
C LEU A 551 -12.80 11.22 22.15
N PHE A 552 -11.73 11.98 21.88
CA PHE A 552 -10.63 12.22 22.78
C PHE A 552 -10.70 13.56 23.52
N SER A 553 -11.73 14.38 23.27
CA SER A 553 -11.92 15.68 23.96
C SER A 553 -12.05 15.56 25.48
N ARG A 554 -12.35 14.36 25.99
CA ARG A 554 -12.49 14.06 27.42
C ARG A 554 -11.19 13.55 28.06
N TYR A 555 -10.14 13.32 27.27
CA TYR A 555 -8.86 12.90 27.80
C TYR A 555 -8.23 14.09 28.54
N PRO A 556 -7.70 13.88 29.76
CA PRO A 556 -7.04 14.95 30.48
C PRO A 556 -5.84 15.42 29.68
N SER A 557 -5.69 16.74 29.60
CA SER A 557 -4.55 17.41 29.02
C SER A 557 -3.28 17.06 29.79
N GLU A 558 -2.13 17.31 29.16
CA GLU A 558 -0.82 17.11 29.80
C GLU A 558 -0.68 17.95 31.08
N GLN A 559 -1.27 19.14 31.09
CA GLN A 559 -1.24 20.05 32.23
C GLN A 559 -2.09 19.51 33.38
N GLU A 560 -3.32 19.08 33.10
CA GLU A 560 -4.21 18.49 34.11
C GLU A 560 -3.62 17.23 34.76
N LEU A 561 -2.81 16.46 34.02
CA LEU A 561 -2.10 15.30 34.56
C LEU A 561 -0.89 15.67 35.44
N LYS A 562 -0.27 16.84 35.23
CA LYS A 562 0.88 17.29 36.03
C LYS A 562 0.44 17.93 37.35
N GLU A 563 -0.76 18.48 37.40
CA GLU A 563 -1.35 19.12 38.58
C GLU A 563 -1.93 18.12 39.59
N GLN A 564 -2.13 16.85 39.18
CA GLN A 564 -2.63 15.74 40.01
C GLN A 564 -1.50 14.86 40.51
#